data_AF-A0A1D8UVP0-F1
#
_entry.id   AF-A0A1D8UVP0-F1
#
_cell.length_a   1.000
_cell.length_b   1.000
_cell.length_c   1.000
_cell.angle_alpha   90.00
_cell.angle_beta   90.00
_cell.angle_gamma   90.00
#
_symmetry.space_group_name_H-M   'P 1'
#
loop_
_entity.id
_entity.type
_entity.pdbx_description
1 polymer ?
#
loop_
_entity_poly.entity_id
_entity_poly.type
_entity_poly.pdbx_seq_one_letter_code
_entity_poly.pdbx_strand_id
1 'polypeptide(L)'
;MSARITKTTDKFAEMRPTPERLRRDNFQNEGDALRVVSTVQALYDAQDIGDDEKAAAERWRREHLFATLGVVDGPVRVGVTDEKGDVHTWMLSRGKCAERLSRLKDTLGLGAQVRLEMMLAREMSFSAMARLLYPSLSEARARMKVSAQCSFLLEQLVNFYRKKKI
;
A
#
# COMPACT_ATOMS: atom_id res chain seq x y z
N MET A 1 -32.24 43.61 15.63
CA MET A 1 -32.23 42.60 14.55
C MET A 1 -30.82 42.57 13.96
N SER A 2 -30.01 41.57 14.34
CA SER A 2 -28.61 41.47 13.90
C SER A 2 -28.42 40.20 13.09
N ALA A 3 -28.01 40.34 11.83
CA ALA A 3 -27.66 39.25 10.94
C ALA A 3 -26.47 38.46 11.52
N ARG A 4 -26.64 37.14 11.66
CA ARG A 4 -25.61 36.22 12.13
C ARG A 4 -24.95 35.61 10.88
N ILE A 5 -23.80 36.16 10.47
CA ILE A 5 -22.99 35.61 9.38
C ILE A 5 -22.31 34.33 9.89
N THR A 6 -22.68 33.18 9.31
CA THR A 6 -22.07 31.87 9.55
C THR A 6 -20.68 31.82 8.91
N LYS A 7 -19.64 32.11 9.70
CA LYS A 7 -18.23 32.04 9.31
C LYS A 7 -17.59 30.73 9.80
N THR A 8 -17.98 29.59 9.22
CA THR A 8 -17.40 28.28 9.60
C THR A 8 -16.91 27.45 8.41
N THR A 9 -17.11 27.88 7.16
CA THR A 9 -16.85 27.04 5.97
C THR A 9 -15.47 27.21 5.31
N ASP A 10 -14.55 28.03 5.85
CA ASP A 10 -13.36 28.45 5.10
C ASP A 10 -12.04 27.76 5.51
N LYS A 11 -11.99 27.03 6.63
CA LYS A 11 -10.73 26.40 7.11
C LYS A 11 -10.28 25.17 6.31
N PHE A 12 -11.18 24.53 5.56
CA PHE A 12 -10.83 23.36 4.73
C PHE A 12 -10.30 23.73 3.34
N ALA A 13 -10.45 24.99 2.93
CA ALA A 13 -9.90 25.48 1.66
C ALA A 13 -8.37 25.65 1.74
N GLU A 14 -7.84 26.01 2.92
CA GLU A 14 -6.41 26.26 3.16
C GLU A 14 -5.56 24.98 3.31
N MET A 15 -6.15 23.82 3.62
CA MET A 15 -5.43 22.54 3.78
C MET A 15 -5.39 21.67 2.52
N ARG A 16 -5.70 22.24 1.35
CA ARG A 16 -5.60 21.51 0.08
C ARG A 16 -4.14 21.39 -0.35
N PRO A 17 -3.72 20.27 -0.98
CA PRO A 17 -2.38 20.19 -1.55
C PRO A 17 -2.12 21.34 -2.51
N THR A 18 -0.88 21.83 -2.52
CA THR A 18 -0.50 22.94 -3.39
C THR A 18 -0.78 22.63 -4.86
N PRO A 19 -1.03 23.64 -5.71
CA PRO A 19 -1.33 23.45 -7.13
C PRO A 19 -0.27 22.60 -7.86
N GLU A 20 0.99 22.72 -7.47
CA GLU A 20 2.10 21.92 -8.01
C GLU A 20 2.00 20.44 -7.62
N ARG A 21 1.55 20.13 -6.40
CA ARG A 21 1.32 18.75 -5.94
C ARG A 21 0.13 18.13 -6.65
N LEU A 22 -0.96 18.88 -6.83
CA LEU A 22 -2.14 18.42 -7.57
C LEU A 22 -1.86 18.09 -9.04
N ARG A 23 -0.90 18.78 -9.68
CA ARG A 23 -0.49 18.46 -11.06
C ARG A 23 0.40 17.22 -11.16
N ARG A 24 1.09 16.88 -10.07
CA ARG A 24 2.10 15.80 -10.05
C ARG A 24 1.50 14.46 -9.65
N ASP A 25 0.64 14.47 -8.65
CA ASP A 25 0.10 13.26 -8.03
C ASP A 25 -1.40 13.13 -8.33
N ASN A 26 -1.85 11.90 -8.58
CA ASN A 26 -3.28 11.63 -8.68
C ASN A 26 -3.86 11.55 -7.28
N PHE A 27 -4.86 12.38 -7.01
CA PHE A 27 -5.56 12.39 -5.74
C PHE A 27 -6.99 11.86 -5.89
N GLN A 28 -7.45 11.09 -4.91
CA GLN A 28 -8.84 10.69 -4.75
C GLN A 28 -9.38 11.22 -3.42
N ASN A 29 -10.67 11.58 -3.40
CA ASN A 29 -11.37 11.94 -2.17
C ASN A 29 -11.73 10.65 -1.43
N GLU A 30 -11.16 10.44 -0.24
CA GLU A 30 -11.54 9.38 0.67
C GLU A 30 -12.27 10.02 1.86
N GLY A 31 -13.60 10.12 1.76
CA GLY A 31 -14.41 10.92 2.67
C GLY A 31 -14.08 12.41 2.54
N ASP A 32 -13.77 13.07 3.67
CA ASP A 32 -13.37 14.49 3.73
C ASP A 32 -11.86 14.73 3.46
N ALA A 33 -11.07 13.67 3.24
CA ALA A 33 -9.62 13.79 3.05
C ALA A 33 -9.21 13.48 1.60
N LEU A 34 -8.35 14.34 1.05
CA LEU A 34 -7.75 14.13 -0.27
C LEU A 34 -6.49 13.27 -0.13
N ARG A 35 -6.50 12.03 -0.66
CA ARG A 35 -5.38 11.08 -0.57
C ARG A 35 -4.78 10.78 -1.93
N VAL A 36 -3.47 10.54 -1.96
CA VAL A 36 -2.77 10.12 -3.18
C VAL A 36 -3.21 8.70 -3.53
N VAL A 37 -3.56 8.47 -4.80
CA VAL A 37 -3.94 7.15 -5.31
C VAL A 37 -2.72 6.23 -5.23
N SER A 38 -2.83 5.17 -4.44
CA SER A 38 -1.78 4.15 -4.37
C SER A 38 -1.65 3.42 -5.71
N THR A 39 -0.47 2.89 -6.01
CA THR A 39 -0.24 2.10 -7.23
C THR A 39 -1.15 0.87 -7.31
N VAL A 40 -1.54 0.29 -6.17
CA VAL A 40 -2.50 -0.83 -6.12
C VAL A 40 -3.88 -0.35 -6.55
N GLN A 41 -4.34 0.80 -6.05
CA GLN A 41 -5.64 1.35 -6.46
C GLN A 41 -5.63 1.73 -7.94
N ALA A 42 -4.52 2.26 -8.46
CA ALA A 42 -4.38 2.56 -9.89
C ALA A 42 -4.49 1.30 -10.78
N LEU A 43 -3.94 0.16 -10.36
CA LEU A 43 -4.10 -1.11 -11.08
C LEU A 43 -5.53 -1.66 -10.98
N TYR A 44 -6.16 -1.50 -9.82
CA TYR A 44 -7.53 -1.92 -9.60
C TYR A 44 -8.51 -1.12 -10.47
N ASP A 45 -8.34 0.21 -10.51
CA ASP A 45 -9.15 1.11 -11.34
C ASP A 45 -8.96 0.82 -12.84
N ALA A 46 -7.76 0.36 -13.24
CA ALA A 46 -7.46 -0.08 -14.60
C ALA A 46 -7.97 -1.51 -14.91
N GLN A 47 -8.54 -2.21 -13.94
CA GLN A 47 -8.95 -3.62 -14.02
C GLN A 47 -7.80 -4.60 -14.32
N ASP A 48 -6.55 -4.18 -14.06
CA ASP A 48 -5.36 -5.03 -14.18
C ASP A 48 -5.24 -6.02 -13.01
N ILE A 49 -5.98 -5.78 -11.92
CA ILE A 49 -6.05 -6.63 -10.72
C ILE A 49 -7.48 -6.61 -10.13
N GLY A 50 -7.83 -7.62 -9.32
CA GLY A 50 -9.11 -7.71 -8.63
C GLY A 50 -9.01 -7.60 -7.09
N ASP A 51 -10.10 -7.98 -6.43
CA ASP A 51 -10.22 -7.89 -4.96
C ASP A 51 -9.23 -8.81 -4.23
N ASP A 52 -8.94 -9.98 -4.80
CA ASP A 52 -7.99 -10.95 -4.24
C ASP A 52 -6.57 -10.36 -4.17
N GLU A 53 -6.12 -9.72 -5.25
CA GLU A 53 -4.81 -9.07 -5.33
C GLU A 53 -4.72 -7.90 -4.36
N LYS A 54 -5.79 -7.10 -4.25
CA LYS A 54 -5.87 -5.99 -3.28
C LYS A 54 -5.81 -6.49 -1.84
N ALA A 55 -6.52 -7.56 -1.52
CA ALA A 55 -6.48 -8.20 -0.21
C ALA A 55 -5.11 -8.80 0.10
N ALA A 56 -4.47 -9.44 -0.88
CA ALA A 56 -3.13 -9.99 -0.75
C ALA A 56 -2.07 -8.89 -0.54
N ALA A 57 -2.17 -7.78 -1.27
CA ALA A 57 -1.32 -6.61 -1.10
C ALA A 57 -1.43 -6.02 0.31
N GLU A 58 -2.65 -5.83 0.80
CA GLU A 58 -2.88 -5.28 2.15
C GLU A 58 -2.41 -6.24 3.25
N ARG A 59 -2.59 -7.55 3.05
CA ARG A 59 -2.02 -8.55 3.96
C ARG A 59 -0.49 -8.47 3.99
N TRP A 60 0.16 -8.41 2.83
CA TRP A 60 1.61 -8.32 2.74
C TRP A 60 2.13 -7.05 3.41
N ARG A 61 1.49 -5.90 3.17
CA ARG A 61 1.86 -4.61 3.77
C ARG A 61 1.82 -4.69 5.30
N ARG A 62 0.74 -5.22 5.87
CA ARG A 62 0.60 -5.41 7.32
C ARG A 62 1.63 -6.37 7.88
N GLU A 63 1.87 -7.51 7.21
CA GLU A 63 2.90 -8.47 7.63
C GLU A 63 4.31 -7.83 7.60
N HIS A 64 4.60 -7.02 6.57
CA HIS A 64 5.87 -6.30 6.43
C HIS A 64 6.08 -5.25 7.52
N LEU A 65 5.09 -4.38 7.75
CA LEU A 65 5.15 -3.38 8.82
C LEU A 65 5.27 -4.01 10.20
N PHE A 66 4.53 -5.10 10.44
CA PHE A 66 4.60 -5.81 11.71
C PHE A 66 5.97 -6.47 11.92
N ALA A 67 6.51 -7.12 10.90
CA ALA A 67 7.83 -7.74 10.98
C ALA A 67 8.96 -6.70 11.18
N THR A 68 8.89 -5.56 10.48
CA THR A 68 9.95 -4.54 10.46
C THR A 68 9.86 -3.57 11.63
N LEU A 69 8.71 -2.92 11.81
CA LEU A 69 8.50 -1.85 12.78
C LEU A 69 7.79 -2.33 14.05
N GLY A 70 7.20 -3.53 14.03
CA GLY A 70 6.35 -3.98 15.13
C GLY A 70 5.02 -3.23 15.19
N VAL A 71 4.57 -2.64 14.09
CA VAL A 71 3.29 -1.92 14.05
C VAL A 71 2.21 -2.86 13.55
N VAL A 72 1.12 -3.01 14.31
CA VAL A 72 -0.10 -3.67 13.85
C VAL A 72 -1.02 -2.61 13.27
N ASP A 73 -1.04 -2.52 11.95
CA ASP A 73 -1.92 -1.59 11.24
C ASP A 73 -3.26 -2.28 10.98
N GLY A 74 -4.32 -1.83 11.66
CA GLY A 74 -5.66 -2.43 11.54
C GLY A 74 -6.71 -1.54 12.20
N PRO A 75 -7.99 -1.61 11.76
CA PRO A 75 -9.04 -0.91 12.46
C PRO A 75 -9.07 -1.44 13.90
N VAL A 76 -9.00 -0.53 14.87
CA VAL A 76 -9.32 -0.82 16.26
C VAL A 76 -10.74 -1.39 16.24
N ARG A 77 -10.87 -2.71 16.34
CA ARG A 77 -12.18 -3.36 16.47
C ARG A 77 -12.71 -2.97 17.84
N VAL A 78 -13.50 -1.90 17.87
CA VAL A 78 -14.24 -1.48 19.07
C VAL A 78 -15.07 -2.68 19.53
N GLY A 79 -14.72 -3.25 20.67
CA GLY A 79 -15.45 -4.36 21.30
C GLY A 79 -14.77 -5.73 21.28
N VAL A 80 -13.61 -5.90 20.65
CA VAL A 80 -12.74 -7.04 21.01
C VAL A 80 -11.85 -6.53 22.13
N THR A 81 -12.04 -7.07 23.33
CA THR A 81 -11.04 -6.97 24.40
C THR A 81 -9.73 -7.44 23.81
N ASP A 82 -8.86 -6.50 23.47
CA ASP A 82 -7.47 -6.72 23.13
C ASP A 82 -6.85 -7.33 24.39
N GLU A 83 -6.99 -8.65 24.52
CA GLU A 83 -6.05 -9.44 25.28
C GLU A 83 -4.72 -9.16 24.61
N LYS A 84 -4.06 -8.10 25.08
CA LYS A 84 -2.67 -7.78 24.78
C LYS A 84 -1.92 -9.06 25.10
N GLY A 85 -1.69 -9.86 24.07
CA GLY A 85 -0.89 -11.07 24.21
C GLY A 85 0.40 -10.66 24.90
N ASP A 86 0.84 -11.47 25.86
CA ASP A 86 2.14 -11.29 26.49
C ASP A 86 3.21 -11.00 25.41
N VAL A 87 4.22 -10.20 25.76
CA VAL A 87 5.29 -9.77 24.85
C VAL A 87 5.87 -10.95 24.09
N HIS A 88 5.95 -12.13 24.72
CA HIS A 88 6.36 -13.37 24.10
C HIS A 88 5.44 -13.84 22.95
N THR A 89 4.12 -13.81 23.14
CA THR A 89 3.12 -14.13 22.10
C THR A 89 3.22 -13.16 20.92
N TRP A 90 3.48 -11.89 21.22
CA TRP A 90 3.64 -10.86 20.21
C TRP A 90 4.92 -11.04 19.40
N MET A 91 6.05 -11.32 20.07
CA MET A 91 7.33 -11.62 19.43
C MET A 91 7.27 -12.90 18.59
N LEU A 92 6.57 -13.93 19.07
CA LEU A 92 6.35 -15.16 18.31
C LEU A 92 5.55 -14.89 17.03
N SER A 93 4.48 -14.08 17.13
CA SER A 93 3.67 -13.68 15.98
C SER A 93 4.46 -12.86 14.96
N ARG A 94 5.33 -11.97 15.45
CA ARG A 94 6.24 -11.18 14.60
C ARG A 94 7.25 -12.08 13.89
N GLY A 95 7.81 -13.06 14.60
CA GLY A 95 8.69 -14.08 14.02
C GLY A 95 8.04 -14.88 12.89
N LYS A 96 6.78 -15.32 13.08
CA LYS A 96 6.00 -16.01 12.03
C LYS A 96 5.79 -15.15 10.78
N CYS A 97 5.60 -13.84 10.95
CA CYS A 97 5.46 -12.91 9.82
C CYS A 97 6.79 -12.73 9.08
N ALA A 98 7.88 -12.51 9.82
CA ALA A 98 9.23 -12.41 9.24
C ALA A 98 9.61 -13.68 8.47
N GLU A 99 9.34 -14.86 9.03
CA GLU A 99 9.56 -16.13 8.35
C GLU A 99 8.73 -16.25 7.06
N ARG A 100 7.45 -15.87 7.09
CA ARG A 100 6.59 -15.90 5.90
C ARG A 100 7.12 -14.98 4.80
N LEU A 101 7.58 -13.79 5.15
CA LEU A 101 8.20 -12.85 4.20
C LEU A 101 9.52 -13.40 3.65
N SER A 102 10.34 -14.05 4.47
CA SER A 102 11.57 -14.72 4.00
C SER A 102 11.22 -15.80 2.98
N ARG A 103 10.25 -16.67 3.28
CA ARG A 103 9.83 -17.73 2.35
C ARG A 103 9.26 -17.16 1.04
N LEU A 104 8.52 -16.05 1.11
CA LEU A 104 8.03 -15.35 -0.08
C LEU A 104 9.21 -14.87 -0.94
N LYS A 105 10.22 -14.25 -0.32
CA LYS A 105 11.46 -13.83 -0.98
C LYS A 105 12.21 -15.01 -1.60
N ASP A 106 12.29 -16.14 -0.91
CA ASP A 106 12.94 -17.35 -1.44
C ASP A 106 12.17 -17.95 -2.62
N THR A 107 10.83 -17.81 -2.63
CA THR A 107 9.96 -18.35 -3.68
C THR A 107 9.90 -17.45 -4.92
N LEU A 108 9.74 -16.14 -4.73
CA LEU A 108 9.55 -15.17 -5.83
C LEU A 108 10.84 -14.46 -6.24
N GLY A 109 11.90 -14.57 -5.44
CA GLY A 109 13.20 -13.96 -5.67
C GLY A 109 13.31 -12.51 -5.20
N LEU A 110 14.56 -12.02 -5.17
CA LEU A 110 14.89 -10.67 -4.69
C LEU A 110 14.21 -9.57 -5.51
N GLY A 111 14.10 -9.74 -6.84
CA GLY A 111 13.49 -8.75 -7.72
C GLY A 111 12.00 -8.52 -7.44
N ALA A 112 11.29 -9.55 -6.96
CA ALA A 112 9.91 -9.46 -6.51
C ALA A 112 9.81 -8.70 -5.18
N GLN A 113 10.65 -9.07 -4.20
CA GLN A 113 10.70 -8.40 -2.90
C GLN A 113 10.93 -6.88 -3.04
N VAL A 114 11.92 -6.48 -3.84
CA VAL A 114 12.23 -5.05 -4.06
C VAL A 114 11.03 -4.30 -4.66
N ARG A 115 10.31 -4.92 -5.60
CA ARG A 115 9.11 -4.31 -6.21
C ARG A 115 7.94 -4.22 -5.23
N LEU A 116 7.72 -5.25 -4.42
CA LEU A 116 6.70 -5.22 -3.35
C LEU A 116 7.01 -4.14 -2.33
N GLU A 117 8.27 -4.00 -1.89
CA GLU A 117 8.67 -2.94 -0.95
C GLU A 117 8.48 -1.55 -1.56
N MET A 118 8.93 -1.34 -2.80
CA MET A 118 8.71 -0.07 -3.51
C MET A 118 7.22 0.27 -3.63
N MET A 119 6.40 -0.70 -4.02
CA MET A 119 4.97 -0.51 -4.31
C MET A 119 4.11 -0.40 -3.05
N LEU A 120 4.35 -1.23 -2.04
CA LEU A 120 3.44 -1.45 -0.91
C LEU A 120 3.96 -0.85 0.40
N ALA A 121 5.27 -0.91 0.66
CA ALA A 121 5.84 -0.36 1.89
C ALA A 121 6.20 1.13 1.74
N ARG A 122 6.69 1.50 0.56
CA ARG A 122 7.13 2.86 0.22
C ARG A 122 6.12 3.63 -0.63
N GLU A 123 5.04 2.97 -1.05
CA GLU A 123 3.94 3.54 -1.84
C GLU A 123 4.42 4.37 -3.05
N MET A 124 5.48 3.91 -3.72
CA MET A 124 6.09 4.62 -4.84
C MET A 124 5.19 4.56 -6.06
N SER A 125 5.03 5.68 -6.76
CA SER A 125 4.35 5.69 -8.06
C SER A 125 5.10 4.88 -9.13
N PHE A 126 4.39 4.38 -10.14
CA PHE A 126 5.03 3.62 -11.23
C PHE A 126 6.13 4.41 -11.95
N SER A 127 5.97 5.72 -12.12
CA SER A 127 7.03 6.57 -12.68
C SER A 127 8.26 6.65 -11.76
N ALA A 128 8.06 6.71 -10.44
CA ALA A 128 9.18 6.72 -9.49
C ALA A 128 9.92 5.37 -9.46
N MET A 129 9.19 4.26 -9.50
CA MET A 129 9.77 2.92 -9.62
C MET A 129 10.51 2.76 -10.95
N ALA A 130 9.92 3.21 -12.05
CA ALA A 130 10.50 3.15 -13.40
C ALA A 130 11.85 3.85 -13.49
N ARG A 131 11.99 5.05 -12.89
CA ARG A 131 13.26 5.77 -12.85
C ARG A 131 14.38 5.01 -12.13
N LEU A 132 14.04 4.23 -11.10
CA LEU A 132 15.02 3.43 -10.35
C LEU A 132 15.36 2.11 -11.05
N LEU A 133 14.36 1.44 -11.64
CA LEU A 133 14.53 0.11 -12.21
C LEU A 133 15.02 0.12 -13.67
N TYR A 134 14.68 1.16 -14.42
CA TYR A 134 14.93 1.25 -15.86
C TYR A 134 15.43 2.64 -16.27
N PRO A 135 16.57 3.10 -15.74
CA PRO A 135 17.05 4.47 -15.95
C PRO A 135 17.37 4.80 -17.41
N SER A 136 17.65 3.79 -18.24
CA SER A 136 18.00 3.95 -19.66
C SER A 136 16.80 3.86 -20.62
N LEU A 137 15.60 3.53 -20.12
CA LEU A 137 14.40 3.44 -20.95
C LEU A 137 13.63 4.75 -20.94
N SER A 138 12.86 5.01 -22.02
CA SER A 138 11.92 6.11 -22.03
C SER A 138 10.87 5.95 -20.92
N GLU A 139 10.47 7.05 -20.30
CA GLU A 139 9.57 7.03 -19.14
C GLU A 139 8.28 6.25 -19.39
N ALA A 140 7.64 6.46 -20.54
CA ALA A 140 6.41 5.77 -20.90
C ALA A 140 6.60 4.23 -20.99
N ARG A 141 7.67 3.76 -21.64
CA ARG A 141 7.96 2.33 -21.78
C ARG A 141 8.34 1.71 -20.43
N ALA A 142 9.15 2.43 -19.65
CA ALA A 142 9.58 2.00 -18.33
C ALA A 142 8.39 1.86 -17.37
N ARG A 143 7.49 2.87 -17.35
CA ARG A 143 6.27 2.86 -16.54
C ARG A 143 5.36 1.69 -16.90
N MET A 144 5.09 1.47 -18.19
CA MET A 144 4.26 0.36 -18.67
C MET A 144 4.86 -1.00 -18.27
N LYS A 145 6.19 -1.14 -18.35
CA LYS A 145 6.87 -2.37 -17.92
C LYS A 145 6.73 -2.60 -16.42
N VAL A 146 6.86 -1.55 -15.61
CA VAL A 146 6.67 -1.65 -14.17
C VAL A 146 5.22 -1.99 -13.81
N SER A 147 4.22 -1.33 -14.39
CA SER A 147 2.81 -1.60 -14.08
C SER A 147 2.43 -3.05 -14.40
N ALA A 148 2.82 -3.56 -15.56
CA ALA A 148 2.59 -4.96 -15.95
C ALA A 148 3.28 -5.95 -14.99
N GLN A 149 4.54 -5.66 -14.59
CA GLN A 149 5.25 -6.48 -13.62
C GLN A 149 4.60 -6.47 -12.24
N CYS A 150 4.08 -5.32 -11.81
CA CYS A 150 3.40 -5.17 -10.54
C CYS A 150 2.05 -5.92 -10.51
N SER A 151 1.23 -5.82 -11.57
CA SER A 151 -0.01 -6.60 -11.69
C SER A 151 0.29 -8.11 -11.63
N PHE A 152 1.21 -8.61 -12.46
CA PHE A 152 1.61 -10.01 -12.43
C PHE A 152 2.14 -10.45 -11.06
N LEU A 153 2.94 -9.61 -10.41
CA LEU A 153 3.49 -9.91 -9.09
C LEU A 153 2.41 -10.00 -8.01
N LEU A 154 1.37 -9.18 -8.09
CA LEU A 154 0.22 -9.27 -7.17
C LEU A 154 -0.57 -10.58 -7.38
N GLU A 155 -0.73 -11.03 -8.62
CA GLU A 155 -1.31 -12.35 -8.91
C GLU A 155 -0.46 -13.49 -8.31
N GLN A 156 0.87 -13.41 -8.45
CA GLN A 156 1.78 -14.39 -7.83
C GLN A 156 1.69 -14.36 -6.29
N LEU A 157 1.48 -13.19 -5.70
CA LEU A 157 1.31 -13.03 -4.27
C LEU A 157 0.01 -13.69 -3.78
N VAL A 158 -1.10 -13.55 -4.52
CA VAL A 158 -2.35 -14.28 -4.25
C VAL A 158 -2.09 -15.78 -4.28
N ASN A 159 -1.42 -16.27 -5.32
CA ASN A 159 -1.10 -17.68 -5.46
C ASN A 159 -0.24 -18.20 -4.30
N PHE A 160 0.74 -17.42 -3.84
CA PHE A 160 1.54 -17.77 -2.67
C PHE A 160 0.68 -17.90 -1.40
N TYR A 161 -0.21 -16.94 -1.14
CA TYR A 161 -1.07 -16.98 0.04
C TYR A 161 -2.15 -18.07 -0.05
N ARG A 162 -2.63 -18.41 -1.24
CA ARG A 162 -3.59 -19.52 -1.47
C ARG A 162 -2.95 -20.88 -1.27
N LYS A 163 -1.75 -21.10 -1.83
CA LYS A 163 -0.97 -22.36 -1.65
C LYS A 163 -0.62 -22.60 -0.17
N LYS A 164 -0.53 -21.53 0.62
CA LYS A 164 -0.24 -21.60 2.05
C LYS A 164 -1.51 -21.58 2.93
N LYS A 165 -2.67 -22.04 2.43
CA LYS A 165 -3.77 -22.50 3.32
C LYS A 165 -3.27 -23.70 4.15
N ILE A 166 -2.52 -23.39 5.20
CA ILE A 166 -2.20 -24.21 6.38
C ILE A 166 -2.66 -23.37 7.57
#